data_AF-A0A1W9SY53-F1
#
_entry.id   AF-A0A1W9SY53-F1
#
_cell.length_a   1.000
_cell.length_b   1.000
_cell.length_c   1.000
_cell.angle_alpha   90.00
_cell.angle_beta   90.00
_cell.angle_gamma   90.00
#
_symmetry.space_group_name_H-M   'P 1'
#
loop_
_entity.id
_entity.type
_entity.pdbx_description
1 polymer ?
#
loop_
_entity_poly.entity_id
_entity_poly.type
_entity_poly.pdbx_seq_one_letter_code
_entity_poly.pdbx_strand_id
1 'polypeptide(L)'
;MAAARRVQSRDAVCAPAPVYAVFGDPVAHSLSPVMHTSAFLHAGLDNTYLAFRVSDIAEAMRGVRAFDIRGASITLPHKVSVMTHLDELDDMAARIGAVNTIVNRGGRLC
;
A
#
# COMPACT_ATOMS: atom_id res chain seq x y z
N MET A 1 11.05 -6.73 37.43
CA MET A 1 9.76 -7.44 37.56
C MET A 1 9.11 -7.48 36.19
N ALA A 2 8.94 -8.67 35.62
CA ALA A 2 8.45 -8.89 34.27
C ALA A 2 6.96 -8.56 34.15
N ALA A 3 6.59 -7.72 33.19
CA ALA A 3 5.21 -7.51 32.80
C ALA A 3 4.67 -8.78 32.15
N ALA A 4 3.58 -9.30 32.70
CA ALA A 4 2.95 -10.55 32.28
C ALA A 4 2.58 -10.49 30.79
N ARG A 5 3.22 -11.35 30.00
CA ARG A 5 2.83 -11.63 28.61
C ARG A 5 1.49 -12.37 28.70
N ARG A 6 0.38 -11.69 28.41
CA ARG A 6 -0.92 -12.36 28.25
C ARG A 6 -0.74 -13.40 27.16
N VAL A 7 -0.88 -14.67 27.53
CA VAL A 7 -1.07 -15.77 26.58
C VAL A 7 -2.42 -15.50 25.91
N GLN A 8 -2.42 -14.88 24.74
CA GLN A 8 -3.60 -14.82 23.89
C GLN A 8 -3.96 -16.25 23.49
N SER A 9 -5.19 -16.63 23.82
CA SER A 9 -5.85 -17.87 23.37
C SER A 9 -5.69 -18.04 21.86
N ARG A 10 -5.29 -19.25 21.45
CA ARG A 10 -4.87 -19.61 20.09
C ARG A 10 -5.98 -19.70 19.02
N ASP A 11 -7.21 -19.30 19.30
CA ASP A 11 -8.38 -19.71 18.49
C ASP A 11 -9.16 -18.58 17.80
N ALA A 12 -8.55 -17.41 17.60
CA ALA A 12 -9.10 -16.40 16.67
C ALA A 12 -8.12 -16.19 15.51
N VAL A 13 -8.47 -16.70 14.34
CA VAL A 13 -7.89 -16.17 13.10
C VAL A 13 -8.43 -14.75 12.97
N CYS A 14 -7.66 -13.78 13.47
CA CYS A 14 -7.96 -12.37 13.25
C CYS A 14 -8.00 -12.13 11.74
N ALA A 15 -8.96 -11.34 11.26
CA ALA A 15 -8.97 -10.92 9.86
C ALA A 15 -7.59 -10.33 9.51
N PRO A 16 -7.01 -10.63 8.34
CA PRO A 16 -5.70 -10.13 7.98
C PRO A 16 -5.70 -8.60 8.02
N ALA A 17 -4.69 -8.03 8.69
CA ALA A 17 -4.48 -6.60 8.78
C ALA A 17 -4.46 -5.96 7.37
N PRO A 18 -5.13 -4.82 7.16
CA PRO A 18 -5.04 -4.07 5.92
C PRO A 18 -3.60 -3.80 5.49
N VAL A 19 -3.30 -4.09 4.23
CA VAL A 19 -1.97 -3.88 3.63
C VAL A 19 -1.97 -2.64 2.76
N TYR A 20 -0.93 -1.84 2.93
CA TYR A 20 -0.57 -0.70 2.09
C TYR A 20 0.85 -0.89 1.57
N ALA A 21 1.17 -0.20 0.47
CA ALA A 21 2.44 -0.41 -0.20
C ALA A 21 3.08 0.87 -0.75
N VAL A 22 4.37 0.80 -1.06
CA VAL A 22 5.04 1.68 -2.02
C VAL A 22 5.67 0.85 -3.13
N PHE A 23 5.41 1.23 -4.38
CA PHE A 23 5.92 0.58 -5.59
C PHE A 23 6.92 1.46 -6.33
N GLY A 24 8.06 0.89 -6.69
CA GLY A 24 9.11 1.57 -7.45
C GLY A 24 10.22 0.62 -7.86
N ASP A 25 11.14 1.10 -8.69
CA ASP A 25 12.39 0.42 -8.97
C ASP A 25 13.51 1.43 -9.27
N PRO A 26 14.48 1.64 -8.36
CA PRO A 26 14.63 1.02 -7.04
C PRO A 26 13.68 1.62 -5.98
N VAL A 27 13.35 0.85 -4.94
CA VAL A 27 12.45 1.31 -3.84
C VAL A 27 13.01 1.11 -2.43
N ALA A 28 14.11 0.36 -2.27
CA ALA A 28 14.61 -0.08 -0.95
C ALA A 28 15.01 1.08 -0.01
N HIS A 29 15.31 2.26 -0.56
CA HIS A 29 15.67 3.46 0.20
C HIS A 29 14.45 4.28 0.65
N SER A 30 13.23 3.87 0.30
CA SER A 30 12.02 4.60 0.66
C SER A 30 11.83 4.61 2.17
N LEU A 31 11.65 5.79 2.75
CA LEU A 31 11.28 5.97 4.16
C LEU A 31 9.77 5.84 4.39
N SER A 32 8.98 5.67 3.31
CA SER A 32 7.51 5.58 3.41
C SER A 32 7.04 4.45 4.34
N PRO A 33 7.63 3.23 4.33
CA PRO A 33 7.26 2.19 5.27
C PRO A 33 7.45 2.59 6.74
N VAL A 34 8.57 3.24 7.07
CA VAL A 34 8.86 3.70 8.44
C VAL A 34 7.86 4.78 8.85
N MET A 35 7.64 5.77 7.98
CA MET A 35 6.73 6.88 8.23
C MET A 35 5.29 6.40 8.43
N HIS A 36 4.76 5.61 7.51
CA HIS A 36 3.37 5.16 7.55
C HIS A 36 3.13 4.13 8.66
N THR A 37 4.05 3.19 8.88
CA THR A 37 3.92 2.25 10.00
C THR A 37 3.90 2.99 11.34
N SER A 38 4.76 4.01 11.51
CA SER A 38 4.75 4.85 12.72
C SER A 38 3.43 5.61 12.88
N ALA A 39 2.89 6.15 11.79
CA ALA A 39 1.60 6.83 11.80
C ALA A 39 0.43 5.89 12.14
N PHE A 40 0.42 4.66 11.60
CA PHE A 40 -0.58 3.65 11.93
C PHE A 40 -0.53 3.26 13.40
N LEU A 41 0.67 3.01 13.94
CA LEU A 41 0.86 2.71 15.36
C LEU A 41 0.36 3.86 16.25
N HIS A 42 0.69 5.12 15.91
CA HIS A 42 0.24 6.28 16.66
C HIS A 42 -1.29 6.44 16.63
N ALA A 43 -1.92 6.10 15.51
CA ALA A 43 -3.37 6.15 15.34
C ALA A 43 -4.11 4.92 15.92
N GLY A 44 -3.41 3.93 16.48
CA GLY A 44 -4.00 2.69 16.97
C GLY A 44 -4.57 1.80 15.87
N LEU A 45 -4.05 1.91 14.64
CA LEU A 45 -4.47 1.13 13.48
C LEU A 45 -3.54 -0.09 13.29
N ASP A 46 -4.13 -1.29 13.24
CA ASP A 46 -3.41 -2.52 12.93
C ASP A 46 -3.29 -2.70 11.40
N ASN A 47 -2.51 -1.79 10.78
CA ASN A 47 -2.26 -1.77 9.34
C ASN A 47 -0.78 -1.98 9.07
N THR A 48 -0.46 -2.57 7.92
CA THR A 48 0.91 -2.82 7.48
C THR A 48 1.25 -1.97 6.26
N TYR A 49 2.44 -1.36 6.21
CA TYR A 49 2.94 -0.64 5.04
C TYR A 49 4.28 -1.20 4.58
N LEU A 50 4.38 -1.66 3.34
CA LEU A 50 5.57 -2.37 2.81
C LEU A 50 6.13 -1.71 1.54
N ALA A 51 7.41 -1.92 1.27
CA ALA A 51 8.03 -1.52 0.00
C ALA A 51 8.19 -2.73 -0.91
N PHE A 52 7.74 -2.61 -2.17
CA PHE A 52 7.90 -3.65 -3.18
C PHE A 52 8.64 -3.09 -4.38
N ARG A 53 9.73 -3.76 -4.74
CA ARG A 53 10.40 -3.51 -6.02
C ARG A 53 9.50 -4.06 -7.13
N VAL A 54 9.08 -3.19 -8.03
CA VAL A 54 8.15 -3.54 -9.11
C VAL A 54 8.84 -3.30 -10.44
N SER A 55 9.06 -4.35 -11.23
CA SER A 55 9.56 -4.23 -12.59
C SER A 55 8.44 -4.03 -13.63
N ASP A 56 7.26 -4.59 -13.37
CA ASP A 56 6.07 -4.47 -14.20
C ASP A 56 4.89 -3.94 -13.38
N ILE A 57 4.46 -2.72 -13.71
CA ILE A 57 3.36 -2.05 -13.00
C ILE A 57 2.01 -2.69 -13.28
N ALA A 58 1.80 -3.31 -14.44
CA ALA A 58 0.53 -3.95 -14.79
C ALA A 58 0.28 -5.19 -13.91
N GLU A 59 1.32 -6.00 -13.69
CA GLU A 59 1.27 -7.13 -12.74
C GLU A 59 1.05 -6.64 -11.31
N ALA A 60 1.72 -5.56 -10.90
CA ALA A 60 1.51 -5.00 -9.58
C ALA A 60 0.05 -4.55 -9.38
N MET A 61 -0.57 -3.91 -10.36
CA MET A 61 -1.99 -3.49 -10.28
C MET A 61 -2.97 -4.66 -10.28
N ARG A 62 -2.63 -5.79 -10.93
CA ARG A 62 -3.37 -7.05 -10.76
C ARG A 62 -3.24 -7.56 -9.32
N GLY A 63 -2.03 -7.56 -8.78
CA GLY A 63 -1.74 -7.95 -7.40
C GLY A 63 -2.49 -7.10 -6.37
N VAL A 64 -2.56 -5.77 -6.57
CA VAL A 64 -3.32 -4.86 -5.69
C VAL A 64 -4.78 -5.31 -5.58
N ARG A 65 -5.41 -5.65 -6.71
CA ARG A 65 -6.79 -6.14 -6.75
C ARG A 65 -6.92 -7.54 -6.13
N ALA A 66 -6.03 -8.46 -6.50
CA ALA A 66 -6.09 -9.85 -6.08
C ALA A 66 -5.88 -10.04 -4.57
N PHE A 67 -5.00 -9.25 -3.96
CA PHE A 67 -4.65 -9.34 -2.55
C PHE A 67 -5.37 -8.31 -1.66
N ASP A 68 -6.32 -7.55 -2.22
CA ASP A 68 -7.00 -6.42 -1.56
C ASP A 68 -6.02 -5.46 -0.85
N ILE A 69 -4.90 -5.12 -1.52
CA ILE A 69 -4.01 -4.06 -1.04
C ILE A 69 -4.80 -2.76 -1.07
N ARG A 70 -4.99 -2.13 0.09
CA ARG A 70 -5.94 -1.03 0.30
C ARG A 70 -5.49 0.29 -0.33
N GLY A 71 -4.18 0.45 -0.53
CA GLY A 71 -3.62 1.57 -1.24
C GLY A 71 -2.13 1.41 -1.48
N ALA A 72 -1.62 2.13 -2.48
CA ALA A 72 -0.22 2.11 -2.82
C ALA A 72 0.29 3.51 -3.18
N SER A 73 1.45 3.88 -2.64
CA SER A 73 2.23 4.99 -3.17
C SER A 73 3.02 4.52 -4.39
N ILE A 74 3.07 5.35 -5.43
CA ILE A 74 3.80 5.07 -6.66
C ILE A 74 4.98 6.03 -6.77
N THR A 75 6.17 5.46 -6.98
CA THR A 75 7.40 6.23 -7.21
C THR A 75 8.03 5.85 -8.54
N LEU A 76 9.20 6.43 -8.82
CA LEU A 76 9.96 6.18 -10.04
C LEU A 76 10.13 4.67 -10.29
N PRO A 77 10.02 4.21 -11.56
CA PRO A 77 9.67 4.98 -12.76
C PRO A 77 8.15 5.02 -13.08
N HIS A 78 7.29 4.53 -12.17
CA HIS A 78 5.94 4.07 -12.52
C HIS A 78 4.84 5.13 -12.48
N LYS A 79 5.15 6.37 -12.09
CA LYS A 79 4.11 7.39 -11.85
C LYS A 79 3.25 7.71 -13.07
N VAL A 80 3.79 7.57 -14.28
CA VAL A 80 3.06 7.82 -15.53
C VAL A 80 2.42 6.52 -16.05
N SER A 81 3.19 5.43 -16.10
CA SER A 81 2.73 4.15 -16.66
C SER A 81 1.58 3.54 -15.86
N VAL A 82 1.47 3.84 -14.56
CA VAL A 82 0.38 3.30 -13.73
C VAL A 82 -1.00 3.83 -14.13
N MET A 83 -1.08 5.03 -14.73
CA MET A 83 -2.35 5.72 -15.00
C MET A 83 -3.28 4.93 -15.91
N THR A 84 -2.75 4.15 -16.85
CA THR A 84 -3.54 3.33 -17.78
C THR A 84 -4.16 2.09 -17.12
N HIS A 85 -3.84 1.82 -15.85
CA HIS A 85 -4.32 0.67 -15.08
C HIS A 85 -5.30 1.07 -13.97
N LEU A 86 -5.65 2.36 -13.89
CA LEU A 86 -6.61 2.90 -12.93
C LEU A 86 -7.99 2.99 -13.58
N ASP A 87 -9.01 2.76 -12.77
CA ASP A 87 -10.41 2.82 -13.19
C ASP A 87 -10.95 4.26 -13.15
N GLU A 88 -10.31 5.12 -12.35
CA GLU A 88 -10.64 6.53 -12.16
C GLU A 88 -9.34 7.32 -11.94
N LEU A 89 -9.32 8.59 -12.37
CA LEU A 89 -8.22 9.51 -12.13
C LEU A 89 -8.77 10.80 -11.53
N ASP A 90 -8.08 11.31 -10.51
CA ASP A 90 -8.32 12.67 -10.03
C ASP A 90 -8.00 13.71 -11.11
N ASP A 91 -8.79 14.79 -11.19
CA ASP A 91 -8.61 15.86 -12.19
C ASP A 91 -7.20 16.48 -12.15
N MET A 92 -6.61 16.61 -10.96
CA MET A 92 -5.25 17.10 -10.82
C MET A 92 -4.24 16.10 -11.36
N ALA A 93 -4.41 14.81 -11.07
CA ALA A 93 -3.54 13.76 -11.58
C ALA A 93 -3.59 13.67 -13.13
N ALA A 94 -4.79 13.79 -13.71
CA ALA A 94 -4.97 13.84 -15.16
C ALA A 94 -4.25 15.04 -15.78
N ARG A 95 -4.32 16.22 -15.15
CA ARG A 95 -3.64 17.44 -15.61
C ARG A 95 -2.12 17.40 -15.45
N ILE A 96 -1.64 16.83 -14.35
CA ILE A 96 -0.20 16.66 -14.09
C ILE A 96 0.40 15.59 -15.01
N GLY A 97 -0.39 14.58 -15.39
CA GLY A 97 0.07 13.45 -16.19
C GLY A 97 0.89 12.43 -15.37
N ALA A 98 0.66 12.37 -14.05
CA ALA A 98 1.33 11.42 -13.16
C ALA A 98 0.51 11.16 -11.89
N VAL A 99 0.58 9.93 -11.39
CA VAL A 99 -0.03 9.47 -10.14
C VAL A 99 1.05 8.98 -9.18
N ASN A 100 1.01 9.44 -7.93
CA ASN A 100 1.88 8.95 -6.85
C ASN A 100 1.11 8.21 -5.75
N THR A 101 -0.21 8.09 -5.84
CA THR A 101 -1.05 7.47 -4.81
C THR A 101 -2.24 6.81 -5.47
N ILE A 102 -2.52 5.57 -5.07
CA ILE A 102 -3.66 4.78 -5.51
C ILE A 102 -4.43 4.34 -4.28
N VAL A 103 -5.76 4.40 -4.37
CA VAL A 103 -6.68 3.85 -3.40
C VAL A 103 -7.45 2.71 -4.03
N ASN A 104 -7.49 1.56 -3.36
CA ASN A 104 -8.28 0.41 -3.81
C ASN A 104 -9.62 0.38 -3.08
N ARG A 105 -10.71 0.56 -3.82
CA ARG A 105 -12.08 0.54 -3.33
C ARG A 105 -12.78 -0.73 -3.80
N GLY A 106 -12.41 -1.87 -3.20
CA GLY A 106 -13.02 -3.17 -3.48
C GLY A 106 -12.78 -3.64 -4.91
N GLY A 107 -11.54 -3.48 -5.41
CA GLY A 107 -11.12 -3.84 -6.76
C GLY A 107 -11.14 -2.69 -7.75
N ARG A 108 -11.81 -1.57 -7.42
CA ARG A 108 -11.77 -0.34 -8.22
C ARG A 108 -10.61 0.54 -7.77
N LEU A 109 -9.63 0.76 -8.65
CA LEU A 109 -8.45 1.56 -8.39
C LEU A 109 -8.69 3.00 -8.86
N CYS A 110 -8.49 3.93 -7.94
CA CYS A 110 -8.60 5.37 -8.16
C CYS A 110 -7.34 6.09 -7.67
#